data_AF-A0A2H9LK00-F1
#
_entry.id   AF-A0A2H9LK00-F1
#
_cell.length_a   1.000
_cell.length_b   1.000
_cell.length_c   1.000
_cell.angle_alpha   90.00
_cell.angle_beta   90.00
_cell.angle_gamma   90.00
#
_symmetry.space_group_name_H-M   'P 1'
#
loop_
_entity.id
_entity.type
_entity.pdbx_description
1 polymer ?
#
loop_
_entity_poly.entity_id
_entity_poly.type
_entity_poly.pdbx_seq_one_letter_code
_entity_poly.pdbx_strand_id
1 'polypeptide(L)'
;MKSTDRVALYLVKMCRIAHVDSQAIHAKLLRQLDALFNLAYSIAKGEVKQLRDDEGKEYSVTPQQREKWARLAAYTAQVMQNLSKGFDEKEFQMDLKKLERMVDELRRKKAAENDRAVV
;
A
#
# COMPACT_ATOMS: atom_id res chain seq x y z
N MET A 1 38.31 24.33 -22.09
CA MET A 1 37.39 23.27 -21.61
C MET A 1 36.80 22.59 -22.84
N LYS A 2 37.04 21.29 -23.04
CA LYS A 2 36.63 20.59 -24.27
C LYS A 2 35.13 20.31 -24.25
N SER A 3 34.49 20.21 -25.43
CA SER A 3 33.04 19.97 -25.56
C SER A 3 32.58 18.72 -24.78
N THR A 4 33.43 17.69 -24.76
CA THR A 4 33.24 16.43 -24.03
C THR A 4 33.09 16.60 -22.52
N ASP A 5 33.83 17.55 -21.93
CA ASP A 5 33.79 17.82 -20.48
C ASP A 5 32.45 18.42 -20.06
N ARG A 6 31.81 19.19 -20.96
CA ARG A 6 30.49 19.79 -20.72
C ARG A 6 29.39 18.72 -20.74
N VAL A 7 29.43 17.81 -21.72
CA VAL A 7 28.44 16.71 -21.83
C VAL A 7 28.47 15.82 -20.60
N ALA A 8 29.67 15.44 -20.12
CA ALA A 8 29.81 14.65 -18.90
C ALA A 8 29.20 15.36 -17.67
N LEU A 9 29.44 16.67 -17.52
CA LEU A 9 28.87 17.46 -16.43
C LEU A 9 27.33 17.50 -16.48
N TYR A 10 26.74 17.60 -17.68
CA TYR A 10 25.28 17.57 -17.84
C TYR A 10 24.70 16.21 -17.46
N LEU A 11 25.32 15.09 -17.88
CA LEU A 11 24.87 13.75 -17.53
C LEU A 11 24.88 13.52 -16.01
N VAL A 12 25.96 13.93 -15.32
CA VAL A 12 26.04 13.83 -13.85
C VAL A 12 24.92 14.61 -13.15
N LYS A 13 24.60 15.82 -13.65
CA LYS A 13 23.47 16.61 -13.13
C LYS A 13 22.14 15.92 -13.35
N MET A 14 21.90 15.38 -14.55
CA MET A 14 20.67 14.66 -14.88
C MET A 14 20.50 13.41 -14.02
N CYS A 15 21.56 12.61 -13.83
CA CYS A 15 21.54 11.45 -12.94
C CYS A 15 21.23 11.84 -11.50
N ARG A 16 21.82 12.93 -11.00
CA ARG A 16 21.56 13.41 -9.63
C ARG A 16 20.11 13.87 -9.45
N ILE A 17 19.55 14.62 -10.40
CA ILE A 17 18.16 15.06 -10.38
C ILE A 17 17.23 13.84 -10.40
N ALA A 18 17.42 12.93 -11.35
CA ALA A 18 16.61 11.72 -11.47
C ALA A 18 16.66 10.85 -10.19
N HIS A 19 17.83 10.75 -9.55
CA HIS A 19 17.98 10.02 -8.29
C HIS A 19 17.23 10.69 -7.13
N VAL A 20 17.30 12.02 -7.02
CA VAL A 20 16.58 12.78 -5.98
C VAL A 20 15.07 12.66 -6.16
N ASP A 21 14.57 12.76 -7.40
CA ASP A 21 13.14 12.59 -7.70
C ASP A 21 12.66 11.17 -7.37
N SER A 22 13.45 10.16 -7.74
CA SER A 22 13.18 8.75 -7.39
C SER A 22 13.15 8.54 -5.87
N GLN A 23 14.10 9.09 -5.11
CA GLN A 23 14.12 9.00 -3.65
C GLN A 23 12.93 9.73 -3.01
N ALA A 24 12.53 10.88 -3.52
CA ALA A 24 11.37 11.62 -3.03
C ALA A 24 10.06 10.84 -3.26
N ILE A 25 9.92 10.25 -4.44
CA ILE A 25 8.79 9.37 -4.78
C ILE A 25 8.78 8.14 -3.86
N HIS A 26 9.93 7.51 -3.64
CA HIS A 26 10.08 6.41 -2.69
C HIS A 26 9.64 6.75 -1.29
N ALA A 27 10.13 7.87 -0.75
CA ALA A 27 9.78 8.31 0.59
C ALA A 27 8.27 8.56 0.73
N LYS A 28 7.64 9.13 -0.31
CA LYS A 28 6.18 9.33 -0.34
C LYS A 28 5.42 8.01 -0.36
N LEU A 29 5.84 7.06 -1.20
CA LEU A 29 5.23 5.73 -1.29
C LEU A 29 5.35 4.95 0.02
N LEU A 30 6.53 4.96 0.64
CA LEU A 30 6.74 4.33 1.95
C LEU A 30 5.82 4.91 3.02
N ARG A 31 5.62 6.23 3.05
CA ARG A 31 4.67 6.86 4.00
C ARG A 31 3.22 6.42 3.76
N GLN A 32 2.82 6.25 2.50
CA GLN A 32 1.46 5.79 2.17
C GLN A 32 1.26 4.31 2.54
N LEU A 33 2.26 3.47 2.28
CA LEU A 33 2.24 2.07 2.69
C LEU A 33 2.26 1.93 4.22
N ASP A 34 3.03 2.75 4.92
CA ASP A 34 3.06 2.77 6.39
C ASP A 34 1.68 3.15 6.97
N ALA A 35 1.01 4.15 6.39
CA ALA A 35 -0.35 4.51 6.78
C ALA A 35 -1.34 3.35 6.55
N LEU A 36 -1.24 2.66 5.42
CA LEU A 36 -2.06 1.48 5.12
C LEU A 36 -1.79 0.34 6.10
N PHE A 37 -0.52 0.05 6.38
CA PHE A 37 -0.10 -0.96 7.34
C PHE A 37 -0.68 -0.67 8.72
N ASN A 38 -0.50 0.55 9.24
CA ASN A 38 -0.97 0.93 10.57
C ASN A 38 -2.49 0.84 10.69
N LEU A 39 -3.23 1.27 9.66
CA LEU A 39 -4.69 1.12 9.63
C LEU A 39 -5.10 -0.36 9.62
N ALA A 40 -4.53 -1.17 8.73
CA ALA A 40 -4.86 -2.58 8.65
C ALA A 40 -4.50 -3.33 9.93
N TYR A 41 -3.37 -3.00 10.54
CA TYR A 41 -2.89 -3.58 11.78
C TYR A 41 -3.78 -3.23 12.99
N SER A 42 -4.17 -1.97 13.14
CA SER A 42 -5.08 -1.55 14.23
C SER A 42 -6.44 -2.25 14.16
N ILE A 43 -6.99 -2.43 12.95
CA ILE A 43 -8.22 -3.18 12.75
C ILE A 43 -8.02 -4.65 13.08
N ALA A 44 -6.91 -5.26 12.62
CA ALA A 44 -6.58 -6.65 12.88
C ALA A 44 -6.44 -6.95 14.40
N LYS A 45 -5.83 -6.02 15.16
CA LYS A 45 -5.71 -6.11 16.61
C LYS A 45 -7.03 -5.87 17.37
N GLY A 46 -8.06 -5.38 16.69
CA GLY A 46 -9.34 -5.05 17.31
C GLY A 46 -9.35 -3.72 18.06
N GLU A 47 -8.38 -2.84 17.81
CA GLU A 47 -8.39 -1.45 18.29
C GLU A 47 -9.53 -0.68 17.62
N VAL A 48 -9.80 -0.99 16.35
CA VAL A 48 -10.97 -0.52 15.60
C VAL A 48 -12.08 -1.56 15.69
N LYS A 49 -13.16 -1.22 16.40
CA LYS A 49 -14.31 -2.13 16.62
C LYS A 49 -15.41 -1.96 15.59
N GLN A 50 -15.52 -0.78 14.99
CA GLN A 50 -16.52 -0.48 13.96
C GLN A 50 -15.87 0.18 12.76
N LEU A 51 -16.37 -0.14 11.58
CA LEU A 51 -15.98 0.46 10.31
C LEU A 51 -17.20 1.03 9.62
N ARG A 52 -16.98 2.01 8.77
CA ARG A 52 -18.00 2.60 7.92
C ARG A 52 -17.77 2.14 6.48
N ASP A 53 -18.83 1.82 5.76
CA ASP A 53 -18.75 1.53 4.32
C ASP A 53 -18.89 2.79 3.45
N ASP A 54 -18.84 2.59 2.13
CA ASP A 54 -18.96 3.65 1.14
C ASP A 54 -20.38 4.28 1.11
N GLU A 55 -21.40 3.60 1.67
CA GLU A 55 -22.77 4.11 1.83
C GLU A 55 -22.97 4.86 3.17
N GLY A 56 -21.93 4.95 3.99
CA GLY A 56 -21.95 5.61 5.29
C GLY A 56 -22.48 4.75 6.45
N LYS A 57 -22.77 3.47 6.20
CA LYS A 57 -23.30 2.53 7.20
C LYS A 57 -22.17 1.95 8.06
N GLU A 58 -22.34 2.06 9.37
CA GLU A 58 -21.43 1.49 10.36
C GLU A 58 -21.70 0.00 10.58
N TYR A 59 -20.63 -0.78 10.78
CA TYR A 59 -20.69 -2.20 11.06
C TYR A 59 -19.58 -2.63 12.01
N SER A 60 -19.87 -3.64 12.83
CA SER A 60 -18.87 -4.22 13.74
C SER A 60 -17.88 -5.10 12.99
N VAL A 61 -16.60 -4.98 13.36
CA VAL A 61 -15.53 -5.77 12.75
C VAL A 61 -15.53 -7.19 13.30
N THR A 62 -15.85 -8.17 12.45
CA THR A 62 -15.92 -9.58 12.81
C THR A 62 -14.52 -10.22 12.92
N PRO A 63 -14.35 -11.34 13.64
CA PRO A 63 -13.06 -12.06 13.68
C PRO A 63 -12.51 -12.41 12.30
N GLN A 64 -13.39 -12.84 11.38
CA GLN A 64 -13.02 -13.16 10.00
C GLN A 64 -12.57 -11.91 9.22
N GLN A 65 -13.18 -10.75 9.47
CA GLN A 65 -12.70 -9.49 8.90
C GLN A 65 -11.33 -9.13 9.47
N ARG A 66 -11.10 -9.27 10.78
CA ARG A 66 -9.78 -9.02 11.39
C ARG A 66 -8.67 -9.88 10.78
N GLU A 67 -8.95 -11.14 10.48
CA GLU A 67 -7.99 -12.03 9.81
C GLU A 67 -7.65 -11.55 8.38
N LYS A 68 -8.64 -11.04 7.63
CA LYS A 68 -8.39 -10.43 6.31
C LYS A 68 -7.58 -9.14 6.42
N TRP A 69 -7.86 -8.30 7.42
CA TRP A 69 -7.06 -7.11 7.72
C TRP A 69 -5.62 -7.46 8.15
N ALA A 70 -5.43 -8.54 8.90
CA ALA A 70 -4.11 -9.04 9.26
C ALA A 70 -3.30 -9.47 8.02
N ARG A 71 -3.96 -10.14 7.06
CA ARG A 71 -3.34 -10.49 5.77
C ARG A 71 -2.95 -9.25 4.97
N LEU A 72 -3.80 -8.22 4.95
CA LEU A 72 -3.50 -6.96 4.30
C LEU A 72 -2.27 -6.30 4.94
N ALA A 73 -2.23 -6.18 6.27
CA ALA A 73 -1.09 -5.63 6.99
C ALA A 73 0.22 -6.40 6.70
N ALA A 74 0.17 -7.73 6.75
CA ALA A 74 1.34 -8.57 6.46
C ALA A 74 1.87 -8.37 5.04
N TYR A 75 0.97 -8.29 4.05
CA TYR A 75 1.37 -8.06 2.67
C TYR A 75 1.89 -6.63 2.46
N THR A 76 1.28 -5.61 3.06
CA THR A 76 1.81 -4.23 3.02
C THR A 76 3.22 -4.15 3.60
N ALA A 77 3.49 -4.82 4.71
CA ALA A 77 4.84 -4.89 5.30
C ALA A 77 5.85 -5.56 4.36
N GLN A 78 5.45 -6.60 3.65
CA GLN A 78 6.28 -7.25 2.63
C GLN A 78 6.62 -6.28 1.48
N VAL A 79 5.62 -5.53 0.98
CA VAL A 79 5.84 -4.54 -0.08
C VAL A 79 6.80 -3.43 0.38
N MET A 80 6.63 -2.93 1.61
CA MET A 80 7.57 -1.96 2.20
C MET A 80 8.99 -2.52 2.28
N GLN A 81 9.15 -3.79 2.67
CA GLN A 81 10.45 -4.44 2.73
C GLN A 81 11.09 -4.59 1.33
N ASN A 82 10.32 -4.94 0.31
CA ASN A 82 10.81 -5.02 -1.06
C ASN A 82 11.25 -3.64 -1.57
N LEU A 83 10.42 -2.61 -1.36
CA LEU A 83 10.72 -1.23 -1.73
C LEU A 83 12.00 -0.69 -1.05
N SER A 84 12.31 -1.16 0.17
CA SER A 84 13.55 -0.80 0.89
C SER A 84 14.82 -1.44 0.32
N LYS A 85 14.70 -2.56 -0.41
CA LYS A 85 15.84 -3.30 -1.00
C LYS A 85 16.19 -2.81 -2.42
N GLY A 86 15.27 -2.12 -3.09
CA GLY A 86 15.45 -1.57 -4.43
C GLY A 86 14.10 -1.25 -5.08
N PHE A 87 14.11 -0.40 -6.11
CA PHE A 87 12.92 -0.12 -6.91
C PHE A 87 12.92 -0.95 -8.19
N ASP A 88 12.03 -1.91 -8.30
CA ASP A 88 11.56 -2.39 -9.58
C ASP A 88 10.14 -1.84 -9.79
N GLU A 89 10.00 -0.92 -10.75
CA GLU A 89 8.73 -0.27 -11.03
C GLU A 89 7.63 -1.27 -11.45
N LYS A 90 7.99 -2.34 -12.18
CA LYS A 90 7.03 -3.35 -12.63
C LYS A 90 6.56 -4.21 -11.48
N GLU A 91 7.49 -4.68 -10.64
CA GLU A 91 7.17 -5.47 -9.45
C GLU A 91 6.28 -4.64 -8.50
N PHE A 92 6.65 -3.37 -8.29
CA PHE A 92 5.88 -2.47 -7.43
C PHE A 92 4.47 -2.23 -7.96
N GLN A 93 4.29 -2.04 -9.27
CA GLN A 93 2.94 -1.93 -9.86
C GLN A 93 2.11 -3.20 -9.67
N MET A 94 2.72 -4.39 -9.72
CA MET A 94 2.02 -5.65 -9.45
C MET A 94 1.60 -5.76 -7.98
N ASP A 95 2.47 -5.35 -7.06
CA ASP A 95 2.19 -5.31 -5.63
C ASP A 95 1.01 -4.36 -5.31
N LEU A 96 1.01 -3.15 -5.91
CA LEU A 96 -0.10 -2.21 -5.76
C LEU A 96 -1.43 -2.79 -6.26
N LYS A 97 -1.44 -3.44 -7.43
CA LYS A 97 -2.65 -4.10 -7.96
C LYS A 97 -3.15 -5.24 -7.06
N LYS A 98 -2.24 -5.91 -6.34
CA LYS A 98 -2.66 -6.94 -5.38
C LYS A 98 -3.21 -6.31 -4.10
N LEU A 99 -2.57 -5.26 -3.57
CA LEU A 99 -3.12 -4.50 -2.44
C LEU A 99 -4.52 -3.97 -2.74
N GLU A 100 -4.71 -3.40 -3.94
CA GLU A 100 -6.01 -2.92 -4.41
C GLU A 100 -7.06 -4.04 -4.41
N ARG A 101 -6.74 -5.21 -4.97
CA ARG A 101 -7.64 -6.38 -4.95
C ARG A 101 -8.00 -6.83 -3.53
N MET A 102 -7.04 -6.84 -2.61
CA MET A 102 -7.30 -7.20 -1.21
C MET A 102 -8.23 -6.20 -0.52
N VAL A 103 -8.09 -4.90 -0.81
CA VAL A 103 -9.00 -3.87 -0.33
C VAL A 103 -10.39 -4.03 -0.94
N ASP A 104 -10.48 -4.31 -2.23
CA ASP A 104 -11.74 -4.58 -2.91
C ASP A 104 -12.46 -5.80 -2.34
N GLU A 105 -11.75 -6.87 -2.00
CA GLU A 105 -12.33 -8.05 -1.34
C GLU A 105 -12.87 -7.72 0.06
N LEU A 106 -12.16 -6.88 0.81
CA LEU A 106 -12.62 -6.37 2.10
C LEU A 106 -13.91 -5.54 1.97
N ARG A 107 -14.05 -4.79 0.86
CA ARG A 107 -15.26 -4.00 0.54
C ARG A 107 -16.42 -4.85 0.03
N ARG A 108 -16.18 -5.75 -0.94
CA ARG A 108 -17.21 -6.49 -1.68
C ARG A 108 -17.88 -7.61 -0.89
N LYS A 109 -17.24 -8.14 0.16
CA LYS A 109 -17.85 -9.20 0.99
C LYS A 109 -18.99 -8.73 1.92
N LYS A 110 -19.62 -7.58 1.61
CA LYS A 110 -20.95 -7.23 2.13
C LYS A 110 -22.11 -7.95 1.44
N ALA A 111 -21.95 -8.46 0.23
CA ALA A 111 -23.09 -9.03 -0.50
C ALA A 111 -23.44 -10.50 -0.12
N ALA A 112 -22.60 -11.22 0.63
CA ALA A 112 -22.78 -12.67 0.85
C ALA A 112 -22.79 -13.15 2.31
N GLU A 113 -22.33 -12.34 3.27
CA GLU A 113 -22.24 -12.74 4.69
C GLU A 113 -23.43 -12.23 5.54
N ASN A 114 -24.23 -11.26 5.04
CA ASN A 114 -25.43 -10.78 5.75
C ASN A 114 -26.68 -11.68 5.54
N ASP A 115 -26.73 -12.49 4.47
CA ASP A 115 -27.82 -13.44 4.19
C ASP A 115 -27.72 -14.75 4.99
N ARG A 116 -26.56 -15.07 5.56
CA ARG A 116 -26.37 -16.30 6.36
C ARG A 116 -26.58 -16.11 7.85
N ALA A 117 -26.74 -14.87 8.31
CA ALA A 117 -27.01 -14.56 9.71
C ALA A 117 -28.51 -14.40 10.02
N VAL A 118 -29.38 -14.61 9.02
CA VAL A 118 -30.86 -14.48 9.13
C VAL A 118 -31.57 -15.79 8.71
N VAL A 119 -30.91 -16.94 8.83
CA VAL A 119 -31.54 -18.27 8.68
C VAL A 119 -31.38 -19.07 9.96
#